data_AF-A0AAF0L1Z5-F1
#
_entry.id   AF-A0AAF0L1Z5-F1
#
_cell.length_a   1.000
_cell.length_b   1.000
_cell.length_c   1.000
_cell.angle_alpha   90.00
_cell.angle_beta   90.00
_cell.angle_gamma   90.00
#
_symmetry.space_group_name_H-M   'P 1'
#
loop_
_entity.id
_entity.type
_entity.pdbx_description
1 polymer ?
#
loop_
_entity_poly.entity_id
_entity_poly.type
_entity_poly.pdbx_seq_one_letter_code
_entity_poly.pdbx_strand_id
1 'polypeptide(L)'
;MIGARSWRQRVSGRGARGIAVVATVAVLAIVLPGVTSTTASWNDQEWTHGDIGTSAFRCGSDSDYTTQSSSRFVSGTLTGVDLDTVAGVHGLDVTKPSTSSATVDPVTAPEITSTPTVAAFGNPLNVDVLGDVLGLDLTGLGVGLPAGSAGAVNQYAKATATGQSVAASGLVNDSGGVLVTDSTPPDRLPEPASLTLSQALPALSGVSDVGLEVGAVASSAELDGCALLRDAIWGGASTNVTGSSPAGSADAMTVSSVSRAAALPAGVHLVRDYGVAGLGLRVESPLVGSLVSSVDTTVTTLQSSIAQLSGTNGLLSQALQQNIVGALTNGLRLGTVSGTVTVDGADVAGAVRPLLTETLTDGTVSVELSSGKIRVDLAHLLGDSDSGLNGLPPNTELVINAAVLDGISTRVGTLLDAWTGRVTTALITALNTLQVRVALDVDLNLITAPLVQLNIRMNSGVEAIINRQSNLTVGTTLLGLNLGLLTGVVSALVSGLLTSLPTVIVSTLTSTLFTTVSSLGSTIAAAARPLLGAIGSVTDRLPSLLSITVNAHDDKPGTRNGTAVRSGAYTVTALRIRLLSALLPTGTAGIDLAKSTVGPAVIDLRRTSTSPS
;
A
#
# COMPACT_ATOMS: atom_id res chain seq x y z
N MET A 1 38.17 -30.82 -44.95
CA MET A 1 37.52 -30.17 -46.12
C MET A 1 36.97 -28.83 -45.66
N ILE A 2 37.41 -27.73 -46.31
CA ILE A 2 36.69 -26.46 -46.60
C ILE A 2 36.19 -25.64 -45.39
N GLY A 3 36.44 -24.34 -45.18
CA GLY A 3 37.05 -23.21 -45.91
C GLY A 3 36.58 -21.92 -45.18
N ALA A 4 37.46 -21.07 -44.66
CA ALA A 4 38.02 -19.84 -45.26
C ALA A 4 37.01 -18.73 -45.65
N ARG A 5 37.17 -17.52 -45.06
CA ARG A 5 37.03 -16.16 -45.64
C ARG A 5 37.39 -15.13 -44.53
N SER A 6 38.57 -14.51 -44.46
CA SER A 6 39.30 -13.59 -45.35
C SER A 6 38.63 -12.21 -45.52
N TRP A 7 39.22 -11.17 -44.91
CA TRP A 7 39.34 -9.85 -45.54
C TRP A 7 40.79 -9.38 -45.42
N ARG A 8 41.39 -9.11 -46.58
CA ARG A 8 42.72 -8.57 -46.79
C ARG A 8 42.60 -7.05 -46.89
N GLN A 9 43.58 -6.32 -46.37
CA GLN A 9 44.12 -5.16 -47.09
C GLN A 9 45.64 -5.26 -47.13
N ARG A 10 46.16 -5.21 -48.35
CA ARG A 10 47.57 -5.13 -48.73
C ARG A 10 47.88 -3.67 -49.07
N VAL A 11 49.02 -3.16 -48.61
CA VAL A 11 49.90 -2.20 -49.32
C VAL A 11 51.31 -2.48 -48.77
N SER A 12 52.13 -3.35 -49.38
CA SER A 12 53.10 -3.11 -50.47
C SER A 12 54.24 -2.13 -50.14
N GLY A 13 55.46 -2.67 -50.07
CA GLY A 13 56.71 -1.93 -50.08
C GLY A 13 57.91 -2.89 -49.99
N ARG A 14 58.31 -3.47 -51.13
CA ARG A 14 59.48 -4.36 -51.29
C ARG A 14 60.71 -3.56 -51.73
N GLY A 15 61.87 -4.10 -51.36
CA GLY A 15 63.14 -3.97 -52.10
C GLY A 15 64.02 -2.82 -51.59
N ALA A 16 65.34 -2.95 -51.45
CA ALA A 16 66.25 -3.81 -52.19
C ALA A 16 67.46 -4.26 -51.35
N ARG A 17 67.94 -5.46 -51.66
CA ARG A 17 69.29 -5.94 -51.36
C ARG A 17 70.25 -5.37 -52.42
N GLY A 18 71.42 -4.90 -52.00
CA GLY A 18 72.54 -4.54 -52.86
C GLY A 18 73.85 -4.87 -52.14
N ILE A 19 74.70 -5.66 -52.81
CA ILE A 19 75.92 -6.30 -52.33
C ILE A 19 77.15 -5.45 -52.74
N ALA A 20 78.13 -5.37 -51.81
CA ALA A 20 79.59 -5.22 -51.92
C ALA A 20 80.23 -4.13 -52.81
N VAL A 21 81.13 -3.33 -52.21
CA VAL A 21 82.57 -3.25 -52.61
C VAL A 21 83.43 -2.97 -51.36
N VAL A 22 84.49 -3.76 -51.25
CA VAL A 22 85.55 -3.72 -50.24
C VAL A 22 86.52 -2.58 -50.54
N ALA A 23 86.84 -1.75 -49.54
CA ALA A 23 88.07 -0.96 -49.50
C ALA A 23 88.66 -1.07 -48.09
N THR A 24 89.61 -1.99 -47.94
CA THR A 24 90.46 -2.15 -46.77
C THR A 24 91.42 -0.96 -46.67
N VAL A 25 91.28 -0.15 -45.62
CA VAL A 25 92.37 0.70 -45.11
C VAL A 25 92.56 0.32 -43.65
N ALA A 26 93.65 -0.39 -43.38
CA ALA A 26 94.09 -0.72 -42.04
C ALA A 26 94.71 0.53 -41.41
N VAL A 27 94.05 1.09 -40.38
CA VAL A 27 94.69 1.98 -39.41
C VAL A 27 94.41 1.38 -38.03
N LEU A 28 95.45 0.80 -37.44
CA LEU A 28 95.47 0.31 -36.08
C LEU A 28 95.67 1.48 -35.10
N ALA A 29 95.09 1.29 -33.91
CA ALA A 29 95.44 1.91 -32.62
C ALA A 29 94.70 3.20 -32.24
N ILE A 30 93.69 3.12 -31.37
CA ILE A 30 93.80 3.14 -29.89
C ILE A 30 92.37 3.05 -29.36
N VAL A 31 92.06 2.01 -28.57
CA VAL A 31 90.79 1.91 -27.85
C VAL A 31 90.88 2.86 -26.65
N LEU A 32 90.19 3.99 -26.72
CA LEU A 32 89.84 4.75 -25.53
C LEU A 32 88.72 3.98 -24.82
N PRO A 33 88.89 3.50 -23.58
CA PRO A 33 87.76 3.01 -22.81
C PRO A 33 86.79 4.19 -22.63
N GLY A 34 85.59 4.04 -23.18
CA GLY A 34 84.50 4.98 -22.96
C GLY A 34 84.30 5.16 -21.46
N VAL A 35 84.24 6.41 -21.04
CA VAL A 35 83.68 6.81 -19.76
C VAL A 35 82.22 6.32 -19.72
N THR A 36 82.02 5.11 -19.24
CA THR A 36 80.74 4.73 -18.66
C THR A 36 80.60 5.60 -17.42
N SER A 37 79.66 6.54 -17.43
CA SER A 37 79.21 7.16 -16.20
C SER A 37 78.72 6.03 -15.29
N THR A 38 79.54 5.66 -14.31
CA THR A 38 79.04 4.96 -13.14
C THR A 38 78.04 5.92 -12.51
N THR A 39 76.75 5.68 -12.72
CA THR A 39 75.76 6.06 -11.71
C THR A 39 76.04 5.15 -10.53
N ALA A 40 77.05 5.50 -9.74
CA ALA A 40 77.10 5.13 -8.35
C ALA A 40 75.90 5.86 -7.72
N SER A 41 74.72 5.25 -7.78
CA SER A 41 73.69 5.57 -6.81
C SER A 41 74.21 4.99 -5.51
N TRP A 42 74.76 5.87 -4.67
CA TRP A 42 74.75 5.61 -3.25
C TRP A 42 73.27 5.46 -2.88
N ASN A 43 72.79 4.22 -2.81
CA ASN A 43 71.59 3.93 -2.03
C ASN A 43 72.04 4.07 -0.59
N ASP A 44 72.17 5.31 -0.14
CA ASP A 44 72.17 5.58 1.27
C ASP A 44 70.79 5.09 1.71
N GLN A 45 70.75 4.06 2.55
CA GLN A 45 69.57 3.88 3.39
C GLN A 45 69.57 5.05 4.36
N GLU A 46 69.07 6.19 3.88
CA GLU A 46 68.74 7.30 4.74
C GLU A 46 67.52 6.84 5.53
N TRP A 47 67.78 6.21 6.67
CA TRP A 47 66.76 5.93 7.66
C TRP A 47 66.31 7.28 8.21
N THR A 48 65.30 7.89 7.59
CA THR A 48 64.56 8.94 8.25
C THR A 48 63.94 8.31 9.50
N HIS A 49 64.50 8.61 10.67
CA HIS A 49 63.80 8.40 11.92
C HIS A 49 62.77 9.51 12.02
N GLY A 50 61.67 9.36 11.28
CA GLY A 50 60.41 9.88 11.77
C GLY A 50 59.86 8.85 12.76
N ASP A 51 59.11 9.28 13.76
CA ASP A 51 58.21 8.36 14.44
C ASP A 51 57.32 7.73 13.36
N ILE A 52 57.66 6.51 12.93
CA ILE A 52 56.68 5.62 12.31
C ILE A 52 55.80 5.25 13.48
N GLY A 53 54.86 6.14 13.81
CA GLY A 53 53.81 5.84 14.74
C GLY A 53 53.08 4.64 14.18
N THR A 54 53.40 3.45 14.67
CA THR A 54 52.45 2.35 14.73
C THR A 54 51.40 2.80 15.74
N SER A 55 50.60 3.81 15.40
CA SER A 55 49.45 4.23 16.19
C SER A 55 48.43 3.10 16.11
N ALA A 56 48.71 2.02 16.82
CA ALA A 56 47.87 0.86 16.95
C ALA A 56 46.83 1.21 18.01
N PHE A 57 45.63 1.56 17.55
CA PHE A 57 44.49 1.62 18.43
C PHE A 57 43.92 0.21 18.66
N ARG A 58 43.36 0.00 19.84
CA ARG A 58 42.76 -1.26 20.28
C ARG A 58 41.25 -1.07 20.46
N CYS A 59 40.48 -1.73 19.59
CA CYS A 59 39.03 -1.72 19.71
C CYS A 59 38.56 -2.32 21.02
N GLY A 60 37.58 -1.65 21.64
CA GLY A 60 37.00 -2.05 22.92
C GLY A 60 37.81 -1.65 24.17
N SER A 61 39.06 -1.20 24.03
CA SER A 61 39.85 -0.69 25.16
C SER A 61 40.20 0.79 25.03
N ASP A 62 40.47 1.28 23.81
CA ASP A 62 40.85 2.66 23.61
C ASP A 62 39.61 3.55 23.63
N SER A 63 39.64 4.60 24.45
CA SER A 63 38.51 5.50 24.69
C SER A 63 38.69 6.88 24.05
N ASP A 64 39.54 6.98 23.02
CA ASP A 64 39.90 8.26 22.38
C ASP A 64 39.02 8.60 21.16
N TYR A 65 37.97 7.81 20.92
CA TYR A 65 37.09 8.03 19.79
C TYR A 65 36.11 9.16 20.08
N THR A 66 35.87 9.99 19.07
CA THR A 66 34.66 10.79 18.97
C THR A 66 33.67 10.06 18.09
N THR A 67 32.55 9.63 18.67
CA THR A 67 31.51 8.88 17.96
C THR A 67 30.20 9.63 17.95
N GLN A 68 29.47 9.54 16.84
CA GLN A 68 28.16 10.18 16.64
C GLN A 68 27.08 9.15 16.30
N SER A 69 25.86 9.45 16.72
CA SER A 69 24.64 8.72 16.39
C SER A 69 23.45 9.68 16.40
N SER A 70 22.50 9.49 15.50
CA SER A 70 21.26 10.26 15.50
C SER A 70 20.04 9.49 15.04
N SER A 71 18.88 9.86 15.58
CA SER A 71 17.58 9.24 15.25
C SER A 71 16.53 10.32 15.04
N ARG A 72 15.75 10.22 13.97
CA ARG A 72 14.64 11.12 13.62
C ARG A 72 13.42 10.29 13.23
N PHE A 73 12.28 10.50 13.90
CA PHE A 73 11.05 9.78 13.55
C PHE A 73 10.39 10.36 12.30
N VAL A 74 10.26 11.67 12.23
CA VAL A 74 9.80 12.39 11.03
C VAL A 74 10.83 13.48 10.75
N SER A 75 11.21 13.65 9.49
CA SER A 75 12.09 14.74 9.04
C SER A 75 11.79 15.09 7.58
N GLY A 76 12.28 16.24 7.11
CA GLY A 76 12.09 16.69 5.73
C GLY A 76 11.34 18.02 5.65
N THR A 77 10.79 18.32 4.49
CA THR A 77 10.15 19.60 4.20
C THR A 77 8.77 19.41 3.61
N LEU A 78 7.74 20.02 4.19
CA LEU A 78 6.37 19.97 3.67
C LEU A 78 5.91 21.40 3.36
N THR A 79 5.50 21.66 2.11
CA THR A 79 5.07 23.00 1.62
C THR A 79 6.06 24.16 1.88
N GLY A 80 7.35 23.84 2.03
CA GLY A 80 8.40 24.82 2.34
C GLY A 80 8.67 25.03 3.84
N VAL A 81 7.95 24.32 4.72
CA VAL A 81 8.25 24.25 6.15
C VAL A 81 9.17 23.07 6.40
N ASP A 82 10.29 23.32 7.08
CA ASP A 82 11.20 22.30 7.57
C ASP A 82 10.64 21.67 8.85
N LEU A 83 10.35 20.37 8.81
CA LEU A 83 9.78 19.62 9.91
C LEU A 83 10.73 19.53 11.10
N ASP A 84 12.05 19.63 10.89
CA ASP A 84 13.03 19.67 11.98
C ASP A 84 12.94 20.96 12.81
N THR A 85 12.21 21.97 12.34
CA THR A 85 11.96 23.23 13.08
C THR A 85 10.65 23.22 13.87
N VAL A 86 9.81 22.19 13.68
CA VAL A 86 8.51 22.08 14.34
C VAL A 86 8.69 21.50 15.74
N ALA A 87 8.22 22.24 16.75
CA ALA A 87 8.28 21.81 18.14
C ALA A 87 7.58 20.45 18.33
N GLY A 88 8.26 19.52 19.01
CA GLY A 88 7.76 18.16 19.23
C GLY A 88 8.16 17.13 18.16
N VAL A 89 8.75 17.56 17.04
CA VAL A 89 9.25 16.68 15.95
C VAL A 89 10.77 16.56 15.93
N HIS A 90 11.46 17.50 16.60
CA HIS A 90 12.91 17.46 16.79
C HIS A 90 13.35 16.06 17.19
N GLY A 91 14.33 15.51 16.49
CA GLY A 91 14.90 14.26 16.94
C GLY A 91 16.20 14.38 17.71
N LEU A 92 16.87 13.25 17.87
CA LEU A 92 17.95 13.09 18.84
C LEU A 92 19.31 12.96 18.17
N ASP A 93 20.25 13.81 18.56
CA ASP A 93 21.67 13.70 18.22
C ASP A 93 22.50 13.47 19.48
N VAL A 94 23.41 12.50 19.43
CA VAL A 94 24.34 12.20 20.52
C VAL A 94 25.76 12.15 19.96
N THR A 95 26.65 12.92 20.55
CA THR A 95 28.09 12.84 20.29
C THR A 95 28.82 12.54 21.60
N LYS A 96 29.64 11.48 21.58
CA LYS A 96 30.52 11.11 22.70
C LYS A 96 31.98 11.39 22.33
N PRO A 97 32.58 12.48 22.83
CA PRO A 97 33.98 12.81 22.55
C PRO A 97 34.91 12.21 23.60
N SER A 98 35.54 11.07 23.30
CA SER A 98 36.42 10.35 24.23
C SER A 98 35.76 10.12 25.60
N THR A 99 36.53 10.16 26.70
CA THR A 99 35.99 10.07 28.08
C THR A 99 35.29 11.35 28.56
N SER A 100 35.28 12.42 27.77
CA SER A 100 34.62 13.67 28.13
C SER A 100 33.09 13.52 28.10
N SER A 101 32.38 14.47 28.72
CA SER A 101 30.92 14.50 28.72
C SER A 101 30.36 14.50 27.29
N ALA A 102 29.28 13.75 27.07
CA ALA A 102 28.61 13.74 25.78
C ALA A 102 27.87 15.06 25.53
N THR A 103 27.73 15.43 24.26
CA THR A 103 26.81 16.48 23.83
C THR A 103 25.56 15.83 23.24
N VAL A 104 24.39 16.28 23.70
CA VAL A 104 23.08 15.77 23.27
C VAL A 104 22.19 16.93 22.82
N ASP A 105 21.45 16.73 21.74
CA ASP A 105 20.45 17.66 21.21
C ASP A 105 19.16 16.89 20.89
N PRO A 106 17.98 17.29 21.41
CA PRO A 106 17.76 18.38 22.36
C PRO A 106 18.40 18.08 23.72
N VAL A 107 18.90 19.12 24.40
CA VAL A 107 19.48 19.01 25.74
C VAL A 107 18.50 18.48 26.80
N THR A 108 17.21 18.47 26.48
CA THR A 108 16.12 17.96 27.33
C THR A 108 15.86 16.46 27.14
N ALA A 109 16.58 15.79 26.24
CA ALA A 109 16.40 14.36 25.98
C ALA A 109 16.68 13.53 27.25
N PRO A 110 15.74 12.65 27.68
CA PRO A 110 15.97 11.74 28.79
C PRO A 110 17.22 10.87 28.62
N GLU A 111 18.06 10.86 29.66
CA GLU A 111 19.22 9.99 29.72
C GLU A 111 18.79 8.55 30.04
N ILE A 112 19.27 7.59 29.23
CA ILE A 112 19.08 6.16 29.47
C ILE A 112 20.33 5.60 30.17
N THR A 113 21.51 5.99 29.71
CA THR A 113 22.79 5.56 30.32
C THR A 113 23.88 6.58 30.02
N SER A 114 24.58 7.06 31.05
CA SER A 114 25.79 7.86 30.92
C SER A 114 26.91 7.31 31.80
N THR A 115 28.03 6.97 31.18
CA THR A 115 29.27 6.55 31.84
C THR A 115 30.45 7.29 31.21
N PRO A 116 31.67 7.19 31.75
CA PRO A 116 32.84 7.78 31.12
C PRO A 116 33.01 7.37 29.65
N THR A 117 32.59 6.17 29.25
CA THR A 117 32.79 5.66 27.88
C THR A 117 31.51 5.48 27.06
N VAL A 118 30.32 5.60 27.65
CA VAL A 118 29.03 5.36 26.96
C VAL A 118 28.08 6.50 27.24
N ALA A 119 27.37 6.95 26.22
CA ALA A 119 26.26 7.89 26.34
C ALA A 119 25.09 7.40 25.50
N ALA A 120 23.93 7.19 26.12
CA ALA A 120 22.70 6.75 25.50
C ALA A 120 21.51 7.59 25.99
N PHE A 121 20.71 8.04 25.06
CA PHE A 121 19.56 8.92 25.31
C PHE A 121 18.36 8.42 24.51
N GLY A 122 17.16 8.78 25.00
CA GLY A 122 15.90 8.60 24.28
C GLY A 122 15.22 9.94 24.07
N ASN A 123 14.38 10.04 23.05
CA ASN A 123 13.53 11.22 22.83
C ASN A 123 12.12 10.78 22.42
N PRO A 124 11.16 10.71 23.36
CA PRO A 124 9.80 10.32 23.06
C PRO A 124 9.11 11.39 22.20
N LEU A 125 8.51 10.98 21.08
CA LEU A 125 7.73 11.87 20.23
C LEU A 125 6.42 12.24 20.92
N ASN A 126 6.11 13.53 20.99
CA ASN A 126 4.81 14.02 21.45
C ASN A 126 3.91 14.31 20.24
N VAL A 127 3.09 13.33 19.86
CA VAL A 127 2.19 13.42 18.70
C VAL A 127 1.00 14.37 18.91
N ASP A 128 0.68 14.75 20.15
CA ASP A 128 -0.43 15.67 20.44
C ASP A 128 -0.11 17.13 20.03
N VAL A 129 1.18 17.46 19.88
CA VAL A 129 1.66 18.80 19.48
C VAL A 129 1.67 18.97 17.96
N LEU A 130 1.56 17.87 17.22
CA LEU A 130 1.68 17.77 15.76
C LEU A 130 0.35 18.03 15.01
N GLY A 131 -0.66 18.56 15.70
CA GLY A 131 -2.01 18.77 15.16
C GLY A 131 -2.01 19.43 13.79
N ASP A 132 -2.49 18.68 12.79
CA ASP A 132 -2.85 19.05 11.42
C ASP A 132 -1.88 20.02 10.72
N VAL A 133 -0.57 19.83 10.95
CA VAL A 133 0.44 20.63 10.27
C VAL A 133 0.46 20.22 8.80
N LEU A 134 -0.14 21.06 7.95
CA LEU A 134 0.00 21.01 6.49
C LEU A 134 -0.51 19.70 5.86
N GLY A 135 -1.55 19.10 6.45
CA GLY A 135 -2.19 17.90 5.93
C GLY A 135 -1.51 16.58 6.33
N LEU A 136 -0.52 16.63 7.22
CA LEU A 136 0.04 15.45 7.90
C LEU A 136 -0.62 15.32 9.28
N ASP A 137 -1.30 14.20 9.48
CA ASP A 137 -1.90 13.81 10.76
C ASP A 137 -1.18 12.58 11.31
N LEU A 138 -0.45 12.77 12.41
CA LEU A 138 0.30 11.73 13.10
C LEU A 138 -0.43 11.22 14.35
N THR A 139 -1.66 11.68 14.63
CA THR A 139 -2.40 11.31 15.85
C THR A 139 -2.70 9.81 15.92
N GLY A 140 -2.91 9.17 14.75
CA GLY A 140 -3.06 7.71 14.67
C GLY A 140 -1.86 6.94 15.22
N LEU A 141 -0.64 7.50 15.07
CA LEU A 141 0.60 6.91 15.58
C LEU A 141 0.81 7.11 17.09
N GLY A 142 -0.17 7.72 17.77
CA GLY A 142 -0.21 7.82 19.22
C GLY A 142 -0.25 6.42 19.83
N VAL A 143 0.88 5.99 20.36
CA VAL A 143 0.94 4.76 21.15
C VAL A 143 0.12 5.00 22.42
N GLY A 144 -1.07 4.39 22.52
CA GLY A 144 -1.85 4.32 23.77
C GLY A 144 -1.17 3.52 24.88
N LEU A 145 0.17 3.51 24.91
CA LEU A 145 1.00 2.78 25.84
C LEU A 145 1.33 3.68 27.04
N PRO A 146 1.14 3.19 28.27
CA PRO A 146 1.54 3.91 29.48
C PRO A 146 3.02 4.31 29.41
N ALA A 147 3.32 5.54 29.84
CA ALA A 147 4.69 6.04 29.95
C ALA A 147 5.57 5.04 30.72
N GLY A 148 6.71 4.65 30.12
CA GLY A 148 7.64 3.67 30.69
C GLY A 148 7.47 2.21 30.23
N SER A 149 6.57 1.94 29.28
CA SER A 149 6.54 0.65 28.59
C SER A 149 7.69 0.56 27.59
N ALA A 150 8.46 -0.53 27.57
CA ALA A 150 9.43 -0.80 26.52
C ALA A 150 8.71 -0.77 25.16
N GLY A 151 9.02 0.22 24.31
CA GLY A 151 8.21 0.58 23.14
C GLY A 151 7.72 2.04 23.11
N ALA A 152 7.98 2.82 24.18
CA ALA A 152 7.64 4.24 24.29
C ALA A 152 8.77 5.20 23.86
N VAL A 153 9.92 4.68 23.42
CA VAL A 153 11.05 5.48 22.94
C VAL A 153 10.97 5.55 21.42
N ASN A 154 10.34 6.59 20.88
CA ASN A 154 10.19 6.76 19.43
C ASN A 154 11.53 7.05 18.71
N GLN A 155 12.58 7.34 19.47
CA GLN A 155 13.90 7.73 18.99
C GLN A 155 14.97 7.41 20.05
N TYR A 156 16.00 6.64 19.68
CA TYR A 156 17.09 6.18 20.52
C TYR A 156 18.43 6.47 19.83
N ALA A 157 19.40 6.95 20.59
CA ALA A 157 20.76 7.13 20.11
C ALA A 157 21.78 6.81 21.20
N LYS A 158 22.81 6.05 20.85
CA LYS A 158 23.93 5.67 21.71
C LYS A 158 25.24 5.89 20.97
N ALA A 159 26.16 6.59 21.62
CA ALA A 159 27.53 6.77 21.16
C ALA A 159 28.51 6.37 22.26
N THR A 160 29.61 5.73 21.87
CA THR A 160 30.66 5.30 22.80
C THR A 160 32.00 5.96 22.48
N ALA A 161 32.81 6.15 23.52
CA ALA A 161 34.19 6.60 23.44
C ALA A 161 35.12 5.55 22.79
N THR A 162 34.63 4.33 22.58
CA THR A 162 35.36 3.18 22.00
C THR A 162 35.05 2.97 20.52
N GLY A 163 34.33 3.89 19.88
CA GLY A 163 34.10 3.88 18.43
C GLY A 163 32.82 3.16 17.97
N GLN A 164 31.95 2.72 18.89
CA GLN A 164 30.66 2.10 18.56
C GLN A 164 29.49 3.11 18.65
N SER A 165 28.53 3.00 17.73
CA SER A 165 27.29 3.76 17.75
C SER A 165 26.07 2.92 17.38
N VAL A 166 24.93 3.27 17.99
CA VAL A 166 23.62 2.69 17.70
C VAL A 166 22.62 3.83 17.57
N ALA A 167 21.73 3.76 16.59
CA ALA A 167 20.59 4.66 16.46
C ALA A 167 19.36 3.87 16.06
N ALA A 168 18.20 4.22 16.60
CA ALA A 168 16.93 3.62 16.25
C ALA A 168 15.80 4.64 16.31
N SER A 169 14.77 4.49 15.48
CA SER A 169 13.60 5.37 15.49
C SER A 169 12.35 4.62 15.10
N GLY A 170 11.20 5.05 15.61
CA GLY A 170 9.89 4.43 15.42
C GLY A 170 9.45 3.59 16.61
N LEU A 171 8.64 2.56 16.36
CA LEU A 171 8.27 1.61 17.41
C LEU A 171 9.47 0.70 17.71
N VAL A 172 10.32 1.16 18.63
CA VAL A 172 11.57 0.50 19.03
C VAL A 172 11.65 0.35 20.55
N ASN A 173 12.42 -0.63 21.03
CA ASN A 173 12.66 -0.81 22.46
C ASN A 173 13.80 0.08 22.99
N ASP A 174 14.02 0.10 24.31
CA ASP A 174 15.04 0.93 24.98
C ASP A 174 16.49 0.54 24.66
N SER A 175 16.68 -0.53 23.89
CA SER A 175 17.97 -0.98 23.35
C SER A 175 18.12 -0.70 21.85
N GLY A 176 17.14 -0.06 21.21
CA GLY A 176 17.12 0.26 19.79
C GLY A 176 16.63 -0.87 18.87
N GLY A 177 16.06 -1.94 19.42
CA GLY A 177 15.51 -3.05 18.64
C GLY A 177 14.18 -2.67 17.97
N VAL A 178 14.04 -3.03 16.69
CA VAL A 178 12.81 -2.81 15.90
C VAL A 178 11.70 -3.73 16.40
N LEU A 179 10.52 -3.16 16.70
CA LEU A 179 9.33 -3.91 17.16
C LEU A 179 8.22 -4.00 16.10
N VAL A 180 8.47 -3.47 14.89
CA VAL A 180 7.55 -3.55 13.75
C VAL A 180 8.03 -4.63 12.81
N THR A 181 7.27 -5.72 12.72
CA THR A 181 7.48 -6.81 11.76
C THR A 181 6.15 -7.17 11.12
N ASP A 182 6.22 -7.89 10.00
CA ASP A 182 5.09 -8.57 9.35
C ASP A 182 4.32 -9.53 10.28
N SER A 183 4.98 -10.04 11.33
CA SER A 183 4.37 -10.90 12.35
C SER A 183 3.74 -10.14 13.53
N THR A 184 3.86 -8.81 13.59
CA THR A 184 3.34 -8.02 14.70
C THR A 184 1.80 -7.99 14.66
N PRO A 185 1.09 -8.46 15.70
CA PRO A 185 -0.36 -8.47 15.72
C PRO A 185 -0.97 -7.07 15.57
N PRO A 186 -2.04 -6.88 14.77
CA PRO A 186 -2.65 -5.57 14.52
C PRO A 186 -3.14 -4.83 15.77
N ASP A 187 -3.57 -5.56 16.81
CA ASP A 187 -4.01 -5.01 18.10
C ASP A 187 -2.87 -4.43 18.94
N ARG A 188 -1.61 -4.68 18.53
CA ARG A 188 -0.40 -4.12 19.14
C ARG A 188 0.22 -2.99 18.34
N LEU A 189 -0.38 -2.65 17.19
CA LEU A 189 0.05 -1.55 16.36
C LEU A 189 -0.81 -0.31 16.65
N PRO A 190 -0.21 0.89 16.63
CA PRO A 190 -1.00 2.12 16.64
C PRO A 190 -1.83 2.24 15.35
N GLU A 191 -2.80 3.16 15.36
CA GLU A 191 -3.55 3.47 14.15
C GLU A 191 -2.62 4.12 13.09
N PRO A 192 -2.95 4.03 11.79
CA PRO A 192 -2.15 4.66 10.75
C PRO A 192 -2.11 6.19 10.87
N ALA A 193 -0.96 6.80 10.61
CA ALA A 193 -0.88 8.22 10.28
C ALA A 193 -1.51 8.48 8.91
N SER A 194 -1.99 9.69 8.67
CA SER A 194 -2.52 10.09 7.37
C SER A 194 -1.79 11.31 6.79
N LEU A 195 -1.58 11.29 5.48
CA LEU A 195 -1.02 12.40 4.71
C LEU A 195 -1.98 12.74 3.58
N THR A 196 -2.60 13.92 3.63
CA THR A 196 -3.48 14.41 2.56
C THR A 196 -2.66 14.88 1.37
N LEU A 197 -3.14 14.53 0.17
CA LEU A 197 -2.52 14.88 -1.12
C LEU A 197 -3.36 15.92 -1.88
N SER A 198 -4.46 16.39 -1.30
CA SER A 198 -5.42 17.31 -1.93
C SER A 198 -4.80 18.64 -2.37
N GLN A 199 -3.74 19.11 -1.70
CA GLN A 199 -3.02 20.31 -2.12
C GLN A 199 -2.05 20.08 -3.29
N ALA A 200 -1.58 18.83 -3.46
CA ALA A 200 -0.66 18.44 -4.53
C ALA A 200 -1.40 17.95 -5.79
N LEU A 201 -2.65 17.52 -5.64
CA LEU A 201 -3.50 17.06 -6.72
C LEU A 201 -4.37 18.22 -7.23
N PRO A 202 -4.58 18.35 -8.56
CA PRO A 202 -5.63 19.22 -9.07
C PRO A 202 -7.00 18.71 -8.60
N ALA A 203 -8.02 19.58 -8.59
CA ALA A 203 -9.38 19.16 -8.28
C ALA A 203 -9.82 18.02 -9.22
N LEU A 204 -10.15 16.87 -8.64
CA LEU A 204 -10.62 15.68 -9.36
C LEU A 204 -12.14 15.57 -9.22
N SER A 205 -12.83 15.39 -10.33
CA SER A 205 -14.29 15.23 -10.32
C SER A 205 -14.67 13.95 -9.57
N GLY A 206 -15.61 14.04 -8.64
CA GLY A 206 -16.11 12.88 -7.89
C GLY A 206 -15.19 12.41 -6.76
N VAL A 207 -14.14 13.16 -6.42
CA VAL A 207 -13.23 12.87 -5.30
C VAL A 207 -13.22 14.05 -4.36
N SER A 208 -13.50 13.81 -3.07
CA SER A 208 -13.46 14.85 -2.04
C SER A 208 -12.10 14.96 -1.36
N ASP A 209 -11.40 13.83 -1.19
CA ASP A 209 -10.06 13.80 -0.63
C ASP A 209 -9.26 12.60 -1.16
N VAL A 210 -7.94 12.76 -1.23
CA VAL A 210 -6.99 11.69 -1.52
C VAL A 210 -5.86 11.81 -0.52
N GLY A 211 -5.47 10.71 0.10
CA GLY A 211 -4.38 10.68 1.05
C GLY A 211 -3.64 9.36 1.08
N LEU A 212 -2.49 9.34 1.73
CA LEU A 212 -1.78 8.13 2.10
C LEU A 212 -2.07 7.83 3.57
N GLU A 213 -2.25 6.56 3.89
CA GLU A 213 -2.28 6.05 5.25
C GLU A 213 -0.97 5.28 5.50
N VAL A 214 -0.21 5.64 6.53
CA VAL A 214 1.07 5.01 6.85
C VAL A 214 0.96 4.35 8.21
N GLY A 215 1.14 3.04 8.25
CA GLY A 215 1.15 2.27 9.50
C GLY A 215 2.39 2.54 10.35
N ALA A 216 2.56 1.76 11.41
CA ALA A 216 3.77 1.83 12.23
C ALA A 216 5.04 1.61 11.38
N VAL A 217 6.06 2.41 11.63
CA VAL A 217 7.36 2.32 10.97
C VAL A 217 8.48 2.35 11.99
N ALA A 218 9.58 1.69 11.68
CA ALA A 218 10.76 1.67 12.53
C ALA A 218 12.04 1.43 11.73
N SER A 219 13.16 1.91 12.24
CA SER A 219 14.50 1.58 11.73
C SER A 219 15.51 1.50 12.85
N SER A 220 16.58 0.75 12.62
CA SER A 220 17.75 0.70 13.49
C SER A 220 19.04 0.57 12.68
N ALA A 221 20.10 1.17 13.17
CA ALA A 221 21.44 1.01 12.65
C ALA A 221 22.43 0.87 13.80
N GLU A 222 23.41 -0.01 13.63
CA GLU A 222 24.52 -0.22 14.54
C GLU A 222 25.83 -0.23 13.75
N LEU A 223 26.83 0.48 14.28
CA LEU A 223 28.16 0.58 13.69
C LEU A 223 29.23 0.25 14.74
N ASP A 224 30.06 -0.74 14.45
CA ASP A 224 31.38 -0.89 15.08
C ASP A 224 32.41 -0.08 14.29
N GLY A 225 32.46 1.22 14.56
CA GLY A 225 33.31 2.16 13.84
C GLY A 225 34.79 1.91 14.13
N CYS A 226 35.14 1.36 15.30
CA CYS A 226 36.51 0.96 15.57
C CYS A 226 36.94 -0.22 14.71
N ALA A 227 36.14 -1.29 14.68
CA ALA A 227 36.45 -2.47 13.88
C ALA A 227 36.49 -2.12 12.39
N LEU A 228 35.56 -1.29 11.92
CA LEU A 228 35.56 -0.78 10.54
C LEU A 228 36.84 0.01 10.22
N LEU A 229 37.27 0.91 11.11
CA LEU A 229 38.50 1.68 10.93
C LEU A 229 39.75 0.79 11.02
N ARG A 230 39.75 -0.24 11.88
CA ARG A 230 40.85 -1.19 12.01
C ARG A 230 41.04 -1.97 10.72
N ASP A 231 39.97 -2.51 10.17
CA ASP A 231 40.00 -3.27 8.91
C ASP A 231 40.38 -2.36 7.74
N ALA A 232 39.93 -1.11 7.75
CA ALA A 232 40.32 -0.12 6.75
C ALA A 232 41.82 0.21 6.73
N ILE A 233 42.43 0.29 7.91
CA ILE A 233 43.82 0.71 8.06
C ILE A 233 44.77 -0.48 7.92
N TRP A 234 44.40 -1.65 8.45
CA TRP A 234 45.28 -2.82 8.57
C TRP A 234 44.76 -4.10 7.89
N GLY A 235 43.49 -4.16 7.48
CA GLY A 235 42.85 -5.35 6.89
C GLY A 235 43.21 -5.64 5.42
N GLY A 236 43.92 -4.74 4.74
CA GLY A 236 44.32 -4.92 3.33
C GLY A 236 45.54 -5.84 3.10
N ALA A 237 46.13 -6.40 4.14
CA ALA A 237 47.40 -7.13 4.03
C ALA A 237 47.28 -8.64 3.67
N SER A 238 46.08 -9.21 3.52
CA SER A 238 45.95 -10.69 3.48
C SER A 238 45.16 -11.32 2.33
N THR A 239 44.62 -10.60 1.33
CA THR A 239 43.68 -11.23 0.36
C THR A 239 44.05 -11.21 -1.13
N ASN A 240 45.27 -10.87 -1.54
CA ASN A 240 45.69 -11.02 -2.95
C ASN A 240 47.05 -11.72 -3.12
N VAL A 241 47.15 -12.98 -2.66
CA VAL A 241 48.18 -13.90 -3.18
C VAL A 241 47.49 -15.19 -3.66
N THR A 242 46.74 -15.08 -4.75
CA THR A 242 46.47 -16.20 -5.66
C THR A 242 47.15 -15.93 -6.99
N GLY A 243 48.48 -15.79 -6.94
CA GLY A 243 49.36 -15.74 -8.10
C GLY A 243 50.49 -16.73 -7.89
N SER A 244 50.35 -17.93 -8.45
CA SER A 244 51.45 -18.90 -8.55
C SER A 244 52.57 -18.31 -9.41
N SER A 245 53.73 -18.04 -8.82
CA SER A 245 55.01 -17.92 -9.54
C SER A 245 56.19 -18.26 -8.62
N PRO A 246 57.33 -18.71 -9.21
CA PRO A 246 58.20 -19.69 -8.60
C PRO A 246 59.13 -19.08 -7.54
N ALA A 247 59.60 -19.95 -6.66
CA ALA A 247 60.56 -19.66 -5.60
C ALA A 247 61.81 -18.94 -6.12
N GLY A 248 62.18 -17.83 -5.45
CA GLY A 248 63.55 -17.32 -5.49
C GLY A 248 63.73 -15.81 -5.63
N SER A 249 63.15 -14.99 -4.76
CA SER A 249 63.69 -13.68 -4.35
C SER A 249 62.76 -13.03 -3.33
N ALA A 250 63.15 -13.04 -2.05
CA ALA A 250 62.50 -12.26 -1.00
C ALA A 250 62.95 -10.79 -1.15
N ASP A 251 62.38 -10.09 -2.12
CA ASP A 251 62.49 -8.63 -2.19
C ASP A 251 61.35 -8.02 -1.38
N ALA A 252 61.73 -7.13 -0.48
CA ALA A 252 60.88 -6.41 0.43
C ALA A 252 59.66 -5.81 -0.31
N MET A 253 58.47 -6.26 0.07
CA MET A 253 57.22 -5.63 -0.30
C MET A 253 57.19 -4.24 0.32
N THR A 254 57.67 -3.25 -0.44
CA THR A 254 57.54 -1.84 -0.10
C THR A 254 56.05 -1.50 -0.17
N VAL A 255 55.46 -1.20 0.99
CA VAL A 255 54.12 -0.63 1.11
C VAL A 255 54.18 0.81 0.58
N SER A 256 54.27 0.95 -0.74
CA SER A 256 54.24 2.24 -1.42
C SER A 256 52.92 2.34 -2.17
N SER A 257 52.13 3.36 -1.83
CA SER A 257 50.79 3.71 -2.33
C SER A 257 49.56 3.05 -1.64
N VAL A 258 49.39 3.30 -0.33
CA VAL A 258 48.02 3.51 0.21
C VAL A 258 47.54 4.90 -0.24
N SER A 259 47.31 5.04 -1.55
CA SER A 259 46.75 6.25 -2.14
C SER A 259 45.62 5.85 -3.09
N ARG A 260 44.51 5.45 -2.48
CA ARG A 260 43.15 5.57 -3.03
C ARG A 260 42.17 5.53 -1.86
N ALA A 261 41.41 6.60 -1.70
CA ALA A 261 40.17 6.59 -0.95
C ALA A 261 39.18 5.68 -1.70
N ALA A 262 39.31 4.37 -1.53
CA ALA A 262 38.23 3.45 -1.85
C ALA A 262 37.23 3.56 -0.70
N ALA A 263 35.95 3.79 -1.02
CA ALA A 263 34.88 3.67 -0.05
C ALA A 263 34.96 2.27 0.58
N LEU A 264 35.13 2.21 1.89
CA LEU A 264 35.22 0.95 2.61
C LEU A 264 33.83 0.32 2.61
N PRO A 265 33.66 -0.93 2.14
CA PRO A 265 32.39 -1.62 2.35
C PRO A 265 32.19 -1.75 3.86
N ALA A 266 31.09 -1.20 4.37
CA ALA A 266 30.80 -1.20 5.80
C ALA A 266 30.75 -2.63 6.39
N GLY A 267 30.46 -3.62 5.55
CA GLY A 267 30.68 -5.04 5.83
C GLY A 267 29.95 -5.52 7.09
N VAL A 268 30.50 -6.55 7.74
CA VAL A 268 30.01 -7.14 9.01
C VAL A 268 29.98 -6.18 10.20
N HIS A 269 30.52 -4.97 10.06
CA HIS A 269 30.60 -3.98 11.14
C HIS A 269 29.46 -2.96 11.11
N LEU A 270 28.57 -3.06 10.12
CA LEU A 270 27.35 -2.25 10.01
C LEU A 270 26.14 -3.18 9.94
N VAL A 271 25.23 -3.05 10.89
CA VAL A 271 23.93 -3.73 10.90
C VAL A 271 22.85 -2.67 10.70
N ARG A 272 21.86 -2.99 9.86
CA ARG A 272 20.72 -2.13 9.56
C ARG A 272 19.47 -2.98 9.48
N ASP A 273 18.44 -2.53 10.17
CA ASP A 273 17.10 -3.09 10.08
C ASP A 273 16.07 -2.00 9.87
N TYR A 274 14.95 -2.36 9.24
CA TYR A 274 13.79 -1.50 9.09
C TYR A 274 12.50 -2.32 9.13
N GLY A 275 11.41 -1.67 9.50
CA GLY A 275 10.08 -2.24 9.55
C GLY A 275 9.03 -1.24 9.08
N VAL A 276 8.10 -1.70 8.25
CA VAL A 276 6.93 -0.95 7.78
C VAL A 276 5.71 -1.86 7.92
N ALA A 277 4.77 -1.51 8.80
CA ALA A 277 3.58 -2.31 9.09
C ALA A 277 2.50 -2.19 8.01
N GLY A 278 2.45 -1.05 7.32
CA GLY A 278 1.41 -0.82 6.32
C GLY A 278 1.61 0.49 5.56
N LEU A 279 1.12 0.49 4.33
CA LEU A 279 1.04 1.64 3.46
C LEU A 279 -0.25 1.52 2.66
N GLY A 280 -1.10 2.54 2.75
CA GLY A 280 -2.40 2.56 2.10
C GLY A 280 -2.61 3.83 1.29
N LEU A 281 -3.43 3.73 0.24
CA LEU A 281 -4.02 4.87 -0.44
C LEU A 281 -5.47 5.00 0.02
N ARG A 282 -5.84 6.17 0.52
CA ARG A 282 -7.21 6.55 0.86
C ARG A 282 -7.77 7.48 -0.20
N VAL A 283 -8.96 7.18 -0.69
CA VAL A 283 -9.75 8.03 -1.59
C VAL A 283 -11.13 8.19 -0.98
N GLU A 284 -11.59 9.43 -0.84
CA GLU A 284 -12.95 9.72 -0.40
C GLU A 284 -13.77 10.18 -1.60
N SER A 285 -14.92 9.55 -1.81
CA SER A 285 -15.79 9.85 -2.94
C SER A 285 -17.25 9.93 -2.52
N PRO A 286 -17.92 11.09 -2.71
CA PRO A 286 -19.36 11.19 -2.50
C PRO A 286 -20.18 10.35 -3.48
N LEU A 287 -19.56 9.85 -4.55
CA LEU A 287 -20.23 9.01 -5.54
C LEU A 287 -20.62 7.64 -4.98
N VAL A 288 -19.94 7.15 -3.93
CA VAL A 288 -20.32 5.93 -3.23
C VAL A 288 -21.72 6.06 -2.62
N GLY A 289 -22.04 7.23 -2.04
CA GLY A 289 -23.38 7.51 -1.49
C GLY A 289 -24.50 7.50 -2.55
N SER A 290 -24.16 7.73 -3.83
CA SER A 290 -25.12 7.63 -4.93
C SER A 290 -25.53 6.19 -5.23
N LEU A 291 -24.66 5.21 -4.94
CA LEU A 291 -24.96 3.78 -5.08
C LEU A 291 -25.99 3.37 -4.03
N VAL A 292 -25.77 3.74 -2.76
CA VAL A 292 -26.70 3.51 -1.65
C VAL A 292 -28.05 4.18 -1.93
N SER A 293 -28.02 5.45 -2.36
CA SER A 293 -29.24 6.21 -2.72
C SER A 293 -30.05 5.55 -3.85
N SER A 294 -29.39 4.90 -4.80
CA SER A 294 -30.06 4.17 -5.89
C SER A 294 -30.83 2.96 -5.38
N VAL A 295 -30.28 2.25 -4.38
CA VAL A 295 -30.96 1.13 -3.72
C VAL A 295 -32.14 1.65 -2.89
N ASP A 296 -31.95 2.68 -2.07
CA ASP A 296 -33.02 3.25 -1.23
C ASP A 296 -34.20 3.77 -2.06
N THR A 297 -33.92 4.43 -3.18
CA THR A 297 -34.95 4.89 -4.13
C THR A 297 -35.74 3.72 -4.70
N THR A 298 -35.05 2.61 -5.01
CA THR A 298 -35.67 1.40 -5.53
C THR A 298 -36.52 0.71 -4.47
N VAL A 299 -36.04 0.60 -3.23
CA VAL A 299 -36.83 0.09 -2.10
C VAL A 299 -38.11 0.90 -1.90
N THR A 300 -38.00 2.22 -1.91
CA THR A 300 -39.15 3.14 -1.77
C THR A 300 -40.16 2.95 -2.91
N THR A 301 -39.65 2.79 -4.14
CA THR A 301 -40.47 2.53 -5.33
C THR A 301 -41.18 1.17 -5.23
N LEU A 302 -40.49 0.13 -4.78
CA LEU A 302 -41.06 -1.20 -4.57
C LEU A 302 -42.13 -1.18 -3.49
N GLN A 303 -41.91 -0.51 -2.36
CA GLN A 303 -42.92 -0.37 -1.29
C GLN A 303 -44.18 0.32 -1.81
N SER A 304 -44.02 1.40 -2.58
CA SER A 304 -45.13 2.10 -3.21
C SER A 304 -45.87 1.20 -4.21
N SER A 305 -45.13 0.42 -5.00
CA SER A 305 -45.71 -0.52 -5.97
C SER A 305 -46.48 -1.66 -5.29
N ILE A 306 -45.96 -2.19 -4.18
CA ILE A 306 -46.65 -3.20 -3.35
C ILE A 306 -47.97 -2.63 -2.82
N ALA A 307 -47.97 -1.39 -2.33
CA ALA A 307 -49.19 -0.74 -1.86
C ALA A 307 -50.23 -0.57 -2.99
N GLN A 308 -49.80 -0.26 -4.21
CA GLN A 308 -50.69 -0.11 -5.38
C GLN A 308 -51.29 -1.42 -5.89
N LEU A 309 -50.69 -2.58 -5.58
CA LEU A 309 -51.24 -3.88 -5.93
C LEU A 309 -52.46 -4.25 -5.08
N SER A 310 -52.50 -3.76 -3.84
CA SER A 310 -53.54 -4.04 -2.84
C SER A 310 -54.78 -3.14 -2.97
N GLY A 311 -55.90 -3.65 -2.44
CA GLY A 311 -57.15 -2.92 -2.27
C GLY A 311 -58.19 -3.21 -3.35
N THR A 312 -59.42 -2.75 -3.13
CA THR A 312 -60.57 -2.98 -4.01
C THR A 312 -60.36 -2.41 -5.42
N ASN A 313 -59.64 -1.29 -5.53
CA ASN A 313 -59.24 -0.68 -6.79
C ASN A 313 -57.75 -0.86 -7.10
N GLY A 314 -57.06 -1.77 -6.40
CA GLY A 314 -55.65 -2.08 -6.63
C GLY A 314 -55.43 -2.73 -8.00
N LEU A 315 -54.19 -2.69 -8.48
CA LEU A 315 -53.84 -3.20 -9.81
C LEU A 315 -54.19 -4.68 -10.00
N LEU A 316 -54.05 -5.51 -8.95
CA LEU A 316 -54.44 -6.92 -9.03
C LEU A 316 -55.97 -7.08 -9.13
N SER A 317 -56.73 -6.32 -8.34
CA SER A 317 -58.20 -6.35 -8.41
C SER A 317 -58.69 -5.97 -9.81
N GLN A 318 -58.11 -4.92 -10.41
CA GLN A 318 -58.44 -4.50 -11.78
C GLN A 318 -58.04 -5.56 -12.83
N ALA A 319 -56.83 -6.13 -12.72
CA ALA A 319 -56.35 -7.14 -13.66
C ALA A 319 -57.20 -8.42 -13.62
N LEU A 320 -57.59 -8.86 -12.42
CA LEU A 320 -58.47 -10.03 -12.25
C LEU A 320 -59.86 -9.76 -12.83
N GLN A 321 -60.45 -8.59 -12.58
CA GLN A 321 -61.75 -8.22 -13.16
C GLN A 321 -61.71 -8.22 -14.69
N GLN A 322 -60.68 -7.62 -15.29
CA GLN A 322 -60.49 -7.63 -16.74
C GLN A 322 -60.34 -9.05 -17.29
N ASN A 323 -59.59 -9.91 -16.59
CA ASN A 323 -59.45 -11.31 -16.98
C ASN A 323 -60.77 -12.08 -16.93
N ILE A 324 -61.55 -11.88 -15.87
CA ILE A 324 -62.87 -12.51 -15.73
C ILE A 324 -63.77 -12.08 -16.87
N VAL A 325 -63.86 -10.78 -17.16
CA VAL A 325 -64.64 -10.25 -18.29
C VAL A 325 -64.21 -10.88 -19.61
N GLY A 326 -62.90 -11.01 -19.84
CA GLY A 326 -62.36 -11.65 -21.04
C GLY A 326 -62.67 -13.16 -21.15
N ALA A 327 -62.91 -13.83 -20.02
CA ALA A 327 -63.29 -15.25 -19.98
C ALA A 327 -64.80 -15.48 -20.19
N LEU A 328 -65.63 -14.43 -20.10
CA LEU A 328 -67.07 -14.56 -20.29
C LEU A 328 -67.42 -14.83 -21.75
N THR A 329 -68.22 -15.87 -21.97
CA THR A 329 -68.75 -16.26 -23.29
C THR A 329 -70.25 -16.52 -23.21
N ASN A 330 -70.92 -16.71 -24.35
CA ASN A 330 -72.33 -17.15 -24.43
C ASN A 330 -73.36 -16.22 -23.76
N GLY A 331 -73.16 -14.91 -23.84
CA GLY A 331 -74.13 -13.91 -23.35
C GLY A 331 -74.10 -13.68 -21.84
N LEU A 332 -73.14 -14.28 -21.13
CA LEU A 332 -72.83 -13.94 -19.74
C LEU A 332 -72.29 -12.53 -19.64
N ARG A 333 -72.74 -11.80 -18.62
CA ARG A 333 -72.24 -10.45 -18.32
C ARG A 333 -71.80 -10.39 -16.87
N LEU A 334 -70.77 -9.59 -16.64
CA LEU A 334 -70.32 -9.28 -15.29
C LEU A 334 -71.42 -8.46 -14.59
N GLY A 335 -71.85 -8.94 -13.44
CA GLY A 335 -72.68 -8.20 -12.49
C GLY A 335 -71.80 -7.42 -11.52
N THR A 336 -72.14 -7.50 -10.24
CA THR A 336 -71.35 -6.84 -9.18
C THR A 336 -70.08 -7.64 -8.90
N VAL A 337 -68.96 -6.95 -8.75
CA VAL A 337 -67.74 -7.52 -8.15
C VAL A 337 -67.56 -6.86 -6.79
N SER A 338 -67.47 -7.69 -5.76
CA SER A 338 -67.24 -7.25 -4.38
C SER A 338 -66.05 -7.99 -3.78
N GLY A 339 -65.48 -7.42 -2.72
CA GLY A 339 -64.29 -7.96 -2.06
C GLY A 339 -63.01 -7.18 -2.37
N THR A 340 -61.86 -7.80 -2.07
CA THR A 340 -60.55 -7.16 -2.19
C THR A 340 -59.45 -8.17 -2.47
N VAL A 341 -58.37 -7.67 -3.06
CA VAL A 341 -57.09 -8.37 -3.11
C VAL A 341 -56.14 -7.65 -2.15
N THR A 342 -55.43 -8.39 -1.30
CA THR A 342 -54.36 -7.85 -0.48
C THR A 342 -53.03 -8.53 -0.79
N VAL A 343 -51.97 -7.77 -0.63
CA VAL A 343 -50.57 -8.14 -0.81
C VAL A 343 -49.84 -7.64 0.42
N ASP A 344 -49.35 -8.56 1.23
CA ASP A 344 -48.78 -8.28 2.55
C ASP A 344 -47.44 -9.02 2.74
N GLY A 345 -46.59 -8.54 3.64
CA GLY A 345 -45.50 -9.34 4.23
C GLY A 345 -44.08 -9.18 3.66
N ALA A 346 -43.78 -8.18 2.80
CA ALA A 346 -42.40 -7.91 2.40
C ALA A 346 -41.76 -6.81 3.23
N ASP A 347 -40.74 -7.17 4.01
CA ASP A 347 -39.80 -6.20 4.56
C ASP A 347 -38.63 -5.97 3.58
N VAL A 348 -38.94 -5.31 2.48
CA VAL A 348 -37.97 -5.01 1.41
C VAL A 348 -36.81 -4.15 1.94
N ALA A 349 -37.12 -3.22 2.85
CA ALA A 349 -36.11 -2.33 3.45
C ALA A 349 -35.19 -3.10 4.40
N GLY A 350 -35.75 -3.93 5.29
CA GLY A 350 -34.97 -4.76 6.19
C GLY A 350 -34.07 -5.76 5.47
N ALA A 351 -34.49 -6.25 4.30
CA ALA A 351 -33.73 -7.21 3.50
C ALA A 351 -32.41 -6.64 2.95
N VAL A 352 -32.37 -5.35 2.59
CA VAL A 352 -31.15 -4.73 2.03
C VAL A 352 -30.35 -3.92 3.04
N ARG A 353 -30.95 -3.50 4.17
CA ARG A 353 -30.29 -2.68 5.19
C ARG A 353 -28.87 -3.13 5.58
N PRO A 354 -28.58 -4.43 5.86
CA PRO A 354 -27.21 -4.83 6.20
C PRO A 354 -26.22 -4.67 5.03
N LEU A 355 -26.69 -4.76 3.78
CA LEU A 355 -25.88 -4.60 2.57
C LEU A 355 -25.56 -3.13 2.25
N LEU A 356 -26.27 -2.17 2.87
CA LEU A 356 -26.02 -0.74 2.67
C LEU A 356 -24.96 -0.18 3.64
N THR A 357 -24.64 -0.92 4.69
CA THR A 357 -23.67 -0.52 5.72
C THR A 357 -22.42 -1.39 5.73
N GLU A 358 -22.33 -2.39 4.85
CA GLU A 358 -21.16 -3.26 4.80
C GLU A 358 -19.94 -2.58 4.17
N THR A 359 -18.77 -3.04 4.57
CA THR A 359 -17.51 -2.73 3.87
C THR A 359 -17.27 -3.82 2.84
N LEU A 360 -17.21 -3.44 1.57
CA LEU A 360 -16.85 -4.36 0.48
C LEU A 360 -15.34 -4.49 0.47
N THR A 361 -14.79 -5.70 0.47
CA THR A 361 -13.34 -5.89 0.44
C THR A 361 -12.92 -7.16 -0.29
N ASP A 362 -11.79 -7.10 -0.99
CA ASP A 362 -11.09 -8.27 -1.55
C ASP A 362 -9.76 -8.56 -0.83
N GLY A 363 -9.52 -7.90 0.31
CA GLY A 363 -8.27 -7.96 1.07
C GLY A 363 -7.21 -6.95 0.62
N THR A 364 -7.26 -6.45 -0.62
CA THR A 364 -6.37 -5.39 -1.12
C THR A 364 -7.09 -4.05 -1.22
N VAL A 365 -8.34 -4.05 -1.68
CA VAL A 365 -9.19 -2.88 -1.82
C VAL A 365 -10.39 -3.02 -0.91
N SER A 366 -10.73 -1.95 -0.21
CA SER A 366 -11.92 -1.87 0.64
C SER A 366 -12.74 -0.63 0.30
N VAL A 367 -14.06 -0.79 0.19
CA VAL A 367 -15.03 0.29 -0.07
C VAL A 367 -16.04 0.31 1.07
N GLU A 368 -16.03 1.37 1.86
CA GLU A 368 -16.99 1.60 2.93
C GLU A 368 -18.20 2.37 2.38
N LEU A 369 -19.35 1.70 2.28
CA LEU A 369 -20.55 2.25 1.64
C LEU A 369 -21.19 3.41 2.43
N SER A 370 -21.05 3.39 3.76
CA SER A 370 -21.61 4.39 4.67
C SER A 370 -20.87 5.72 4.64
N SER A 371 -19.54 5.67 4.56
CA SER A 371 -18.66 6.84 4.64
C SER A 371 -18.20 7.33 3.26
N GLY A 372 -18.26 6.48 2.23
CA GLY A 372 -17.69 6.76 0.91
C GLY A 372 -16.17 6.69 0.87
N LYS A 373 -15.54 6.06 1.87
CA LYS A 373 -14.09 5.85 1.94
C LYS A 373 -13.70 4.61 1.15
N ILE A 374 -12.67 4.76 0.33
CA ILE A 374 -12.05 3.71 -0.45
C ILE A 374 -10.60 3.61 0.00
N ARG A 375 -10.18 2.42 0.42
CA ARG A 375 -8.81 2.13 0.85
C ARG A 375 -8.18 1.10 -0.07
N VAL A 376 -6.92 1.31 -0.42
CA VAL A 376 -6.10 0.37 -1.17
C VAL A 376 -4.87 0.08 -0.35
N ASP A 377 -4.63 -1.19 -0.03
CA ASP A 377 -3.41 -1.65 0.61
C ASP A 377 -2.26 -1.66 -0.42
N LEU A 378 -1.48 -0.58 -0.42
CA LEU A 378 -0.31 -0.44 -1.27
C LEU A 378 0.84 -1.33 -0.80
N ALA A 379 0.92 -1.67 0.49
CA ALA A 379 1.96 -2.54 1.00
C ALA A 379 1.81 -3.96 0.45
N HIS A 380 0.59 -4.49 0.41
CA HIS A 380 0.31 -5.77 -0.25
C HIS A 380 0.44 -5.64 -1.78
N LEU A 381 -0.07 -4.56 -2.38
CA LEU A 381 -0.08 -4.42 -3.84
C LEU A 381 1.33 -4.25 -4.45
N LEU A 382 2.23 -3.56 -3.74
CA LEU A 382 3.58 -3.20 -4.23
C LEU A 382 4.70 -4.01 -3.58
N GLY A 383 4.41 -4.69 -2.47
CA GLY A 383 5.34 -5.51 -1.73
C GLY A 383 5.28 -6.99 -2.09
N ASP A 384 5.94 -7.79 -1.25
CA ASP A 384 5.83 -9.25 -1.26
C ASP A 384 4.53 -9.70 -0.57
N SER A 385 3.94 -10.81 -1.03
CA SER A 385 2.64 -11.28 -0.50
C SER A 385 2.71 -11.76 0.95
N ASP A 386 3.88 -12.18 1.42
CA ASP A 386 4.07 -12.68 2.79
C ASP A 386 4.66 -11.61 3.71
N SER A 387 5.57 -10.78 3.17
CA SER A 387 6.39 -9.85 3.97
C SER A 387 5.99 -8.37 3.82
N GLY A 388 5.05 -8.07 2.92
CA GLY A 388 4.68 -6.71 2.54
C GLY A 388 5.89 -5.92 2.04
N LEU A 389 6.17 -4.78 2.66
CA LEU A 389 7.29 -3.89 2.28
C LEU A 389 8.62 -4.23 2.97
N ASN A 390 8.65 -5.26 3.82
CA ASN A 390 9.81 -5.62 4.62
C ASN A 390 10.76 -6.57 3.85
N GLY A 391 12.06 -6.52 4.16
CA GLY A 391 13.08 -7.36 3.51
C GLY A 391 13.47 -6.95 2.08
N LEU A 392 12.94 -5.83 1.58
CA LEU A 392 13.29 -5.29 0.26
C LEU A 392 14.72 -4.72 0.25
N PRO A 393 15.43 -4.80 -0.91
CA PRO A 393 16.79 -4.28 -1.02
C PRO A 393 16.92 -2.80 -0.64
N PRO A 394 18.13 -2.32 -0.28
CA PRO A 394 18.38 -0.90 -0.05
C PRO A 394 17.93 -0.01 -1.21
N ASN A 395 17.34 1.13 -0.89
CA ASN A 395 16.85 2.14 -1.85
C ASN A 395 15.83 1.59 -2.86
N THR A 396 14.95 0.69 -2.43
CA THR A 396 13.90 0.14 -3.31
C THR A 396 12.80 1.19 -3.51
N GLU A 397 12.67 1.69 -4.75
CA GLU A 397 11.55 2.52 -5.15
C GLU A 397 10.32 1.66 -5.43
N LEU A 398 9.20 1.99 -4.80
CA LEU A 398 7.93 1.31 -5.04
C LEU A 398 7.36 1.83 -6.36
N VAL A 399 7.19 0.91 -7.32
CA VAL A 399 6.75 1.28 -8.67
C VAL A 399 5.25 1.56 -8.68
N ILE A 400 4.91 2.81 -8.39
CA ILE A 400 3.56 3.36 -8.53
C ILE A 400 3.36 3.70 -10.01
N ASN A 401 2.94 2.72 -10.81
CA ASN A 401 2.68 2.95 -12.24
C ASN A 401 1.22 2.67 -12.59
N ALA A 402 0.78 3.22 -13.73
CA ALA A 402 -0.60 3.08 -14.20
C ALA A 402 -1.01 1.61 -14.35
N ALA A 403 -0.14 0.71 -14.81
CA ALA A 403 -0.49 -0.70 -14.98
C ALA A 403 -0.78 -1.43 -13.65
N VAL A 404 -0.03 -1.13 -12.58
CA VAL A 404 -0.25 -1.69 -11.25
C VAL A 404 -1.50 -1.09 -10.61
N LEU A 405 -1.74 0.20 -10.82
CA LEU A 405 -2.87 0.91 -10.26
C LEU A 405 -4.18 0.75 -11.06
N ASP A 406 -4.14 0.45 -12.36
CA ASP A 406 -5.31 0.17 -13.21
C ASP A 406 -6.08 -1.07 -12.71
N GLY A 407 -5.37 -1.98 -12.04
CA GLY A 407 -5.98 -3.10 -11.32
C GLY A 407 -6.95 -2.65 -10.23
N ILE A 408 -6.78 -1.46 -9.66
CA ILE A 408 -7.65 -0.94 -8.58
C ILE A 408 -9.06 -0.70 -9.09
N SER A 409 -9.23 -0.01 -10.22
CA SER A 409 -10.54 0.24 -10.83
C SER A 409 -11.26 -1.08 -11.16
N THR A 410 -10.52 -2.08 -11.62
CA THR A 410 -11.06 -3.42 -11.92
C THR A 410 -11.52 -4.14 -10.64
N ARG A 411 -10.72 -4.09 -9.57
CA ARG A 411 -11.07 -4.66 -8.26
C ARG A 411 -12.30 -3.99 -7.67
N VAL A 412 -12.35 -2.66 -7.68
CA VAL A 412 -13.55 -1.91 -7.23
C VAL A 412 -14.76 -2.27 -8.06
N GLY A 413 -14.64 -2.33 -9.39
CA GLY A 413 -15.73 -2.76 -10.27
C GLY A 413 -16.25 -4.15 -9.90
N THR A 414 -15.35 -5.10 -9.68
CA THR A 414 -15.70 -6.48 -9.28
C THR A 414 -16.42 -6.53 -7.93
N LEU A 415 -15.96 -5.75 -6.94
CA LEU A 415 -16.62 -5.64 -5.63
C LEU A 415 -18.04 -5.07 -5.76
N LEU A 416 -18.21 -4.02 -6.58
CA LEU A 416 -19.51 -3.39 -6.81
C LEU A 416 -20.47 -4.30 -7.60
N ASP A 417 -19.98 -5.07 -8.56
CA ASP A 417 -20.79 -6.04 -9.30
C ASP A 417 -21.27 -7.17 -8.38
N ALA A 418 -20.38 -7.71 -7.54
CA ALA A 418 -20.73 -8.72 -6.55
C ALA A 418 -21.77 -8.19 -5.54
N TRP A 419 -21.56 -6.97 -5.03
CA TRP A 419 -22.51 -6.28 -4.16
C TRP A 419 -23.89 -6.10 -4.82
N THR A 420 -23.91 -5.64 -6.08
CA THR A 420 -25.14 -5.47 -6.88
C THR A 420 -25.90 -6.79 -7.02
N GLY A 421 -25.19 -7.90 -7.25
CA GLY A 421 -25.76 -9.24 -7.28
C GLY A 421 -26.40 -9.64 -5.94
N ARG A 422 -25.75 -9.32 -4.81
CA ARG A 422 -26.32 -9.58 -3.47
C ARG A 422 -27.56 -8.73 -3.20
N VAL A 423 -27.55 -7.45 -3.55
CA VAL A 423 -28.70 -6.55 -3.37
C VAL A 423 -29.92 -7.04 -4.18
N THR A 424 -29.73 -7.33 -5.46
CA THR A 424 -30.81 -7.82 -6.32
C THR A 424 -31.37 -9.16 -5.83
N THR A 425 -30.51 -10.07 -5.38
CA THR A 425 -30.91 -11.35 -4.78
C THR A 425 -31.70 -11.16 -3.50
N ALA A 426 -31.27 -10.27 -2.61
CA ALA A 426 -31.97 -9.97 -1.36
C ALA A 426 -33.37 -9.39 -1.62
N LEU A 427 -33.50 -8.48 -2.58
CA LEU A 427 -34.79 -7.92 -2.99
C LEU A 427 -35.72 -8.98 -3.60
N ILE A 428 -35.23 -9.81 -4.52
CA ILE A 428 -36.01 -10.92 -5.10
C ILE A 428 -36.49 -11.87 -4.01
N THR A 429 -35.62 -12.21 -3.06
CA THR A 429 -35.96 -13.08 -1.93
C THR A 429 -37.07 -12.45 -1.08
N ALA A 430 -36.95 -11.16 -0.74
CA ALA A 430 -37.99 -10.44 0.01
C ALA A 430 -39.32 -10.32 -0.74
N LEU A 431 -39.29 -10.17 -2.07
CA LEU A 431 -40.51 -10.17 -2.88
C LEU A 431 -41.17 -11.54 -2.94
N ASN A 432 -40.38 -12.63 -2.95
CA ASN A 432 -40.90 -13.99 -2.95
C ASN A 432 -41.64 -14.35 -1.65
N THR A 433 -41.33 -13.69 -0.52
CA THR A 433 -42.04 -13.90 0.75
C THR A 433 -43.40 -13.20 0.84
N LEU A 434 -43.74 -12.34 -0.13
CA LEU A 434 -45.05 -11.68 -0.19
C LEU A 434 -46.18 -12.72 -0.19
N GLN A 435 -47.24 -12.41 0.57
CA GLN A 435 -48.47 -13.17 0.58
C GLN A 435 -49.53 -12.43 -0.24
N VAL A 436 -50.09 -13.10 -1.24
CA VAL A 436 -51.23 -12.59 -2.02
C VAL A 436 -52.50 -13.28 -1.55
N ARG A 437 -53.43 -12.48 -1.05
CA ARG A 437 -54.76 -12.91 -0.64
C ARG A 437 -55.79 -12.35 -1.61
N VAL A 438 -56.50 -13.23 -2.28
CA VAL A 438 -57.65 -12.89 -3.13
C VAL A 438 -58.91 -13.29 -2.39
N ALA A 439 -59.81 -12.33 -2.19
CA ALA A 439 -61.15 -12.58 -1.66
C ALA A 439 -62.15 -11.79 -2.50
N LEU A 440 -62.59 -12.38 -3.61
CA LEU A 440 -63.52 -11.76 -4.54
C LEU A 440 -64.81 -12.58 -4.63
N ASP A 441 -65.93 -11.86 -4.65
CA ASP A 441 -67.26 -12.37 -4.87
C ASP A 441 -67.83 -11.69 -6.11
N VAL A 442 -68.10 -12.48 -7.15
CA VAL A 442 -68.43 -12.00 -8.50
C VAL A 442 -69.78 -12.54 -8.92
N ASP A 443 -70.73 -11.64 -9.12
CA ASP A 443 -72.03 -12.00 -9.66
C ASP A 443 -71.94 -12.06 -11.19
N LEU A 444 -72.45 -13.13 -11.78
CA LEU A 444 -72.62 -13.30 -13.21
C LEU A 444 -74.11 -13.28 -13.54
N ASN A 445 -74.47 -12.43 -14.49
CA ASN A 445 -75.84 -12.22 -14.90
C ASN A 445 -76.05 -12.65 -16.35
N LEU A 446 -77.23 -13.20 -16.62
CA LEU A 446 -77.81 -13.19 -17.96
C LEU A 446 -78.44 -11.82 -18.22
N ILE A 447 -78.87 -11.57 -19.46
CA ILE A 447 -79.44 -10.27 -19.88
C ILE A 447 -80.57 -9.80 -18.94
N THR A 448 -81.34 -10.72 -18.34
CA THR A 448 -82.53 -10.40 -17.55
C THR A 448 -82.54 -10.96 -16.13
N ALA A 449 -81.54 -11.74 -15.69
CA ALA A 449 -81.55 -12.37 -14.36
C ALA A 449 -80.15 -12.74 -13.85
N PRO A 450 -79.91 -12.73 -12.52
CA PRO A 450 -78.70 -13.30 -11.94
C PRO A 450 -78.64 -14.81 -12.20
N LEU A 451 -77.44 -15.32 -12.50
CA LEU A 451 -77.24 -16.72 -12.86
C LEU A 451 -76.40 -17.47 -11.83
N VAL A 452 -75.17 -17.00 -11.62
CA VAL A 452 -74.15 -17.66 -10.78
C VAL A 452 -73.42 -16.60 -10.00
N GLN A 453 -73.13 -16.87 -8.73
CA GLN A 453 -72.12 -16.15 -7.97
C GLN A 453 -70.85 -16.99 -7.92
N LEU A 454 -69.71 -16.40 -8.31
CA LEU A 454 -68.39 -16.98 -8.17
C LEU A 454 -67.74 -16.51 -6.86
N ASN A 455 -67.19 -17.46 -6.11
CA ASN A 455 -66.40 -17.21 -4.90
C ASN A 455 -64.93 -17.52 -5.19
N ILE A 456 -64.13 -16.49 -5.48
CA ILE A 456 -62.72 -16.65 -5.84
C ILE A 456 -61.86 -16.39 -4.61
N ARG A 457 -61.15 -17.42 -4.15
CA ARG A 457 -60.33 -17.37 -2.94
C ARG A 457 -58.92 -17.87 -3.19
N MET A 458 -57.93 -17.12 -2.73
CA MET A 458 -56.52 -17.50 -2.73
C MET A 458 -55.83 -16.91 -1.51
N ASN A 459 -54.89 -17.64 -0.92
CA ASN A 459 -53.98 -17.14 0.10
C ASN A 459 -52.65 -17.86 -0.08
N SER A 460 -51.80 -17.35 -0.96
CA SER A 460 -50.57 -18.02 -1.37
C SER A 460 -49.38 -17.06 -1.36
N GLY A 461 -48.20 -17.58 -1.05
CA GLY A 461 -46.96 -16.86 -1.26
C GLY A 461 -46.70 -16.62 -2.75
N VAL A 462 -46.04 -15.51 -3.08
CA VAL A 462 -45.67 -15.16 -4.46
C VAL A 462 -44.86 -16.28 -5.12
N GLU A 463 -43.92 -16.89 -4.39
CA GLU A 463 -43.15 -18.03 -4.87
C GLU A 463 -44.05 -19.20 -5.32
N ALA A 464 -45.04 -19.58 -4.49
CA ALA A 464 -45.98 -20.65 -4.82
C ALA A 464 -46.83 -20.30 -6.04
N ILE A 465 -47.23 -19.04 -6.19
CA ILE A 465 -48.01 -18.57 -7.35
C ILE A 465 -47.17 -18.66 -8.65
N ILE A 466 -45.91 -18.20 -8.60
CA ILE A 466 -44.97 -18.27 -9.73
C ILE A 466 -44.74 -19.73 -10.15
N ASN A 467 -44.57 -20.63 -9.18
CA ASN A 467 -44.36 -22.06 -9.41
C ASN A 467 -45.65 -22.82 -9.79
N ARG A 468 -46.78 -22.12 -9.97
CA ARG A 468 -48.11 -22.70 -10.26
C ARG A 468 -48.60 -23.70 -9.21
N GLN A 469 -48.21 -23.46 -7.96
CA GLN A 469 -48.58 -24.24 -6.78
C GLN A 469 -49.49 -23.44 -5.83
N SER A 470 -50.21 -22.44 -6.33
CA SER A 470 -51.12 -21.64 -5.52
C SER A 470 -52.34 -22.46 -5.06
N ASN A 471 -52.90 -22.08 -3.91
CA ASN A 471 -54.13 -22.63 -3.36
C ASN A 471 -55.40 -21.96 -3.92
N LEU A 472 -55.37 -21.49 -5.17
CA LEU A 472 -56.51 -20.81 -5.78
C LEU A 472 -57.72 -21.74 -5.84
N THR A 473 -58.86 -21.24 -5.39
CA THR A 473 -60.15 -21.91 -5.48
C THR A 473 -61.19 -20.99 -6.10
N VAL A 474 -62.09 -21.57 -6.88
CA VAL A 474 -63.24 -20.88 -7.48
C VAL A 474 -64.49 -21.70 -7.16
N GLY A 475 -65.24 -21.26 -6.16
CA GLY A 475 -66.55 -21.81 -5.82
C GLY A 475 -67.66 -21.20 -6.66
N THR A 476 -68.78 -21.90 -6.79
CA THR A 476 -69.96 -21.41 -7.54
C THR A 476 -71.24 -21.65 -6.77
N THR A 477 -72.06 -20.62 -6.64
CA THR A 477 -73.42 -20.70 -6.08
C THR A 477 -74.43 -20.34 -7.16
N LEU A 478 -75.42 -21.21 -7.37
CA LEU A 478 -76.42 -21.04 -8.41
C LEU A 478 -77.65 -20.32 -7.87
N LEU A 479 -78.10 -19.29 -8.58
CA LEU A 479 -79.14 -18.38 -8.11
C LEU A 479 -80.47 -18.66 -8.84
N GLY A 480 -81.22 -19.67 -8.37
CA GLY A 480 -82.63 -19.84 -8.73
C GLY A 480 -82.97 -20.59 -10.04
N LEU A 481 -82.01 -21.28 -10.68
CA LEU A 481 -82.24 -22.05 -11.92
C LEU A 481 -81.80 -23.53 -11.79
N ASN A 482 -82.54 -24.45 -12.43
CA ASN A 482 -82.22 -25.90 -12.53
C ASN A 482 -81.52 -26.18 -13.88
N LEU A 483 -80.42 -26.94 -13.87
CA LEU A 483 -79.23 -26.66 -14.71
C LEU A 483 -78.76 -27.79 -15.64
N GLY A 484 -79.63 -28.63 -16.17
CA GLY A 484 -79.18 -29.75 -17.04
C GLY A 484 -78.21 -29.35 -18.16
N LEU A 485 -78.31 -28.12 -18.70
CA LEU A 485 -77.50 -27.62 -19.83
C LEU A 485 -76.43 -26.57 -19.48
N LEU A 486 -76.51 -25.91 -18.31
CA LEU A 486 -75.61 -24.79 -17.97
C LEU A 486 -74.42 -25.20 -17.09
N THR A 487 -74.45 -26.41 -16.52
CA THR A 487 -73.33 -27.00 -15.76
C THR A 487 -72.05 -27.11 -16.58
N GLY A 488 -72.15 -27.42 -17.88
CA GLY A 488 -71.00 -27.49 -18.79
C GLY A 488 -70.34 -26.12 -19.01
N VAL A 489 -71.13 -25.05 -19.14
CA VAL A 489 -70.63 -23.69 -19.34
C VAL A 489 -69.96 -23.17 -18.06
N VAL A 490 -70.60 -23.38 -16.90
CA VAL A 490 -70.05 -22.94 -15.60
C VAL A 490 -68.77 -23.71 -15.26
N SER A 491 -68.72 -25.02 -15.49
CA SER A 491 -67.51 -25.83 -15.26
C SER A 491 -66.36 -25.45 -16.20
N ALA A 492 -66.65 -25.14 -17.47
CA ALA A 492 -65.66 -24.63 -18.40
C ALA A 492 -65.11 -23.26 -17.97
N LEU A 493 -65.98 -22.35 -17.52
CA LEU A 493 -65.58 -21.05 -16.99
C LEU A 493 -64.70 -21.19 -15.75
N VAL A 494 -65.09 -22.02 -14.78
CA VAL A 494 -64.31 -22.28 -13.55
C VAL A 494 -62.94 -22.86 -13.90
N SER A 495 -62.88 -23.84 -14.79
CA SER A 495 -61.60 -24.43 -15.24
C SER A 495 -60.73 -23.41 -15.97
N GLY A 496 -61.33 -22.55 -16.79
CA GLY A 496 -60.66 -21.42 -17.43
C GLY A 496 -60.08 -20.45 -16.41
N LEU A 497 -60.84 -20.05 -15.39
CA LEU A 497 -60.39 -19.13 -14.35
C LEU A 497 -59.28 -19.72 -13.46
N LEU A 498 -59.36 -21.00 -13.13
CA LEU A 498 -58.31 -21.70 -12.37
C LEU A 498 -56.96 -21.71 -13.12
N THR A 499 -56.98 -21.68 -14.45
CA THR A 499 -55.76 -21.62 -15.27
C THR A 499 -55.31 -20.21 -15.60
N SER A 500 -56.24 -19.28 -15.83
CA SER A 500 -55.94 -17.90 -16.26
C SER A 500 -55.55 -16.97 -15.11
N LEU A 501 -56.23 -17.05 -13.96
CA LEU A 501 -56.02 -16.09 -12.87
C LEU A 501 -54.61 -16.14 -12.27
N PRO A 502 -54.01 -17.31 -11.99
CA PRO A 502 -52.62 -17.36 -11.52
C PRO A 502 -51.66 -16.72 -12.52
N THR A 503 -51.89 -16.93 -13.82
CA THR A 503 -51.06 -16.35 -14.89
C THR A 503 -51.16 -14.82 -14.91
N VAL A 504 -52.36 -14.26 -14.72
CA VAL A 504 -52.56 -12.81 -14.62
C VAL A 504 -51.87 -12.23 -13.40
N ILE A 505 -51.99 -12.88 -12.25
CA ILE A 505 -51.32 -12.44 -11.01
C ILE A 505 -49.80 -12.43 -11.21
N VAL A 506 -49.22 -13.52 -11.75
CA VAL A 506 -47.78 -13.58 -12.06
C VAL A 506 -47.38 -12.47 -13.02
N SER A 507 -48.16 -12.24 -14.09
CA SER A 507 -47.88 -11.19 -15.07
C SER A 507 -47.88 -9.79 -14.44
N THR A 508 -48.86 -9.50 -13.59
CA THR A 508 -48.95 -8.21 -12.90
C THR A 508 -47.79 -8.04 -11.91
N LEU A 509 -47.52 -9.04 -11.06
CA LEU A 509 -46.39 -8.98 -10.12
C LEU A 509 -45.04 -8.83 -10.83
N THR A 510 -44.86 -9.52 -11.95
CA THR A 510 -43.63 -9.46 -12.76
C THR A 510 -43.42 -8.06 -13.34
N SER A 511 -44.47 -7.48 -13.95
CA SER A 511 -44.36 -6.16 -14.56
C SER A 511 -44.18 -5.04 -13.54
N THR A 512 -44.80 -5.14 -12.35
CA THR A 512 -44.74 -4.06 -11.34
C THR A 512 -43.56 -4.17 -10.38
N LEU A 513 -43.15 -5.39 -9.99
CA LEU A 513 -42.14 -5.60 -8.94
C LEU A 513 -40.84 -6.16 -9.50
N PHE A 514 -40.89 -7.32 -10.16
CA PHE A 514 -39.66 -8.01 -10.58
C PHE A 514 -38.93 -7.28 -11.71
N THR A 515 -39.66 -6.61 -12.60
CA THR A 515 -39.04 -5.74 -13.63
C THR A 515 -38.25 -4.61 -12.97
N THR A 516 -38.80 -3.98 -11.93
CA THR A 516 -38.14 -2.92 -11.17
C THR A 516 -36.82 -3.42 -10.57
N VAL A 517 -36.81 -4.60 -9.91
CA VAL A 517 -35.57 -5.20 -9.38
C VAL A 517 -34.60 -5.59 -10.49
N SER A 518 -35.09 -6.12 -11.62
CA SER A 518 -34.21 -6.49 -12.74
C SER A 518 -33.51 -5.29 -13.37
N SER A 519 -34.15 -4.11 -13.36
CA SER A 519 -33.56 -2.86 -13.85
C SER A 519 -32.52 -2.27 -12.90
N LEU A 520 -32.60 -2.59 -11.59
CA LEU A 520 -31.71 -2.06 -10.57
C LEU A 520 -30.24 -2.30 -10.88
N GLY A 521 -29.88 -3.49 -11.36
CA GLY A 521 -28.49 -3.81 -11.70
C GLY A 521 -27.91 -2.83 -12.74
N SER A 522 -28.70 -2.50 -13.76
CA SER A 522 -28.30 -1.52 -14.77
C SER A 522 -28.23 -0.08 -14.23
N THR A 523 -29.13 0.29 -13.31
CA THR A 523 -29.13 1.59 -12.64
C THR A 523 -27.89 1.77 -11.76
N ILE A 524 -27.56 0.75 -10.96
CA ILE A 524 -26.36 0.76 -10.11
C ILE A 524 -25.09 0.79 -10.99
N ALA A 525 -25.03 -0.02 -12.04
CA ALA A 525 -23.89 -0.01 -12.95
C ALA A 525 -23.69 1.37 -13.61
N ALA A 526 -24.77 2.07 -13.96
CA ALA A 526 -24.69 3.44 -14.46
C ALA A 526 -24.17 4.41 -13.40
N ALA A 527 -24.59 4.25 -12.14
CA ALA A 527 -24.12 5.06 -11.00
C ALA A 527 -22.67 4.75 -10.58
N ALA A 528 -22.17 3.54 -10.84
CA ALA A 528 -20.80 3.13 -10.55
C ALA A 528 -19.78 3.67 -11.55
N ARG A 529 -20.19 3.95 -12.80
CA ARG A 529 -19.27 4.44 -13.86
C ARG A 529 -18.53 5.74 -13.48
N PRO A 530 -19.19 6.79 -12.97
CA PRO A 530 -18.49 7.98 -12.50
C PRO A 530 -17.48 7.68 -11.39
N LEU A 531 -17.80 6.75 -10.48
CA LEU A 531 -16.91 6.37 -9.40
C LEU A 531 -15.64 5.69 -9.93
N LEU A 532 -15.79 4.74 -10.84
CA LEU A 532 -14.64 4.09 -11.49
C LEU A 532 -13.79 5.09 -12.30
N GLY A 533 -14.43 6.06 -12.95
CA GLY A 533 -13.71 7.15 -13.64
C GLY A 533 -12.94 8.07 -12.69
N ALA A 534 -13.51 8.35 -11.51
CA ALA A 534 -12.84 9.13 -10.45
C ALA A 534 -11.61 8.40 -9.91
N ILE A 535 -11.72 7.09 -9.65
CA ILE A 535 -10.61 6.24 -9.21
C ILE A 535 -9.53 6.19 -10.29
N GLY A 536 -9.90 5.95 -11.55
CA GLY A 536 -8.98 5.98 -12.69
C GLY A 536 -8.21 7.31 -12.78
N SER A 537 -8.89 8.43 -12.55
CA SER A 537 -8.26 9.75 -12.55
C SER A 537 -7.23 9.93 -11.43
N VAL A 538 -7.46 9.32 -10.26
CA VAL A 538 -6.46 9.32 -9.16
C VAL A 538 -5.26 8.48 -9.56
N THR A 539 -5.49 7.25 -10.02
CA THR A 539 -4.43 6.28 -10.35
C THR A 539 -3.56 6.74 -11.51
N ASP A 540 -4.11 7.49 -12.48
CA ASP A 540 -3.36 8.07 -13.59
C ASP A 540 -2.39 9.18 -13.15
N ARG A 541 -2.70 9.88 -12.06
CA ARG A 541 -1.93 11.06 -11.61
C ARG A 541 -0.83 10.72 -10.62
N LEU A 542 -1.08 9.76 -9.72
CA LEU A 542 -0.14 9.37 -8.67
C LEU A 542 1.29 9.08 -9.17
N PRO A 543 1.52 8.35 -10.28
CA PRO A 543 2.88 8.05 -10.77
C PRO A 543 3.73 9.29 -11.06
N SER A 544 3.09 10.39 -11.48
CA SER A 544 3.79 11.64 -11.82
C SER A 544 4.01 12.56 -10.62
N LEU A 545 3.37 12.25 -9.48
CA LEU A 545 3.31 13.12 -8.30
C LEU A 545 4.06 12.55 -7.12
N LEU A 546 4.18 11.23 -7.04
CA LEU A 546 4.62 10.55 -5.83
C LEU A 546 5.76 9.60 -6.15
N SER A 547 6.86 9.76 -5.42
CA SER A 547 7.93 8.74 -5.34
C SER A 547 7.99 8.23 -3.91
N ILE A 548 7.88 6.91 -3.75
CA ILE A 548 7.98 6.25 -2.46
C ILE A 548 9.18 5.30 -2.50
N THR A 549 10.08 5.44 -1.54
CA THR A 549 11.25 4.58 -1.39
C THR A 549 11.23 3.94 -0.02
N VAL A 550 11.43 2.63 0.03
CA VAL A 550 11.62 1.88 1.29
C VAL A 550 13.09 1.54 1.47
N ASN A 551 13.51 1.35 2.73
CA ASN A 551 14.90 1.01 3.06
C ASN A 551 15.92 2.00 2.45
N ALA A 552 15.64 3.30 2.54
CA ALA A 552 16.46 4.31 1.88
C ALA A 552 17.77 4.55 2.66
N HIS A 553 18.91 4.51 1.96
CA HIS A 553 20.27 4.69 2.51
C HIS A 553 20.94 5.90 1.84
N ASP A 554 21.28 6.92 2.63
CA ASP A 554 22.08 8.07 2.24
C ASP A 554 23.46 8.02 2.94
N ASP A 555 24.39 7.26 2.39
CA ASP A 555 25.69 7.00 3.02
C ASP A 555 26.74 8.05 2.66
N LYS A 556 27.50 8.48 3.66
CA LYS A 556 28.67 9.36 3.48
C LYS A 556 29.94 8.54 3.71
N PRO A 557 30.86 8.50 2.73
CA PRO A 557 32.09 7.73 2.88
C PRO A 557 32.99 8.32 3.99
N GLY A 558 33.77 7.45 4.62
CA GLY A 558 34.80 7.85 5.58
C GLY A 558 35.95 8.61 4.91
N THR A 559 36.76 9.28 5.73
CA THR A 559 37.91 10.05 5.25
C THR A 559 39.13 9.81 6.13
N ARG A 560 40.32 9.95 5.53
CA ARG A 560 41.61 9.89 6.22
C ARG A 560 42.41 11.12 5.89
N ASN A 561 42.96 11.78 6.89
CA ASN A 561 44.00 12.78 6.71
C ASN A 561 45.24 12.38 7.55
N GLY A 562 46.32 13.16 7.47
CA GLY A 562 47.58 12.82 8.16
C GLY A 562 47.50 12.78 9.69
N THR A 563 46.40 13.25 10.30
CA THR A 563 46.26 13.38 11.76
C THR A 563 45.05 12.66 12.35
N ALA A 564 44.06 12.28 11.54
CA ALA A 564 42.85 11.61 12.00
C ALA A 564 42.30 10.66 10.93
N VAL A 565 41.62 9.61 11.41
CA VAL A 565 40.84 8.71 10.56
C VAL A 565 39.39 8.74 11.00
N ARG A 566 38.48 8.82 10.02
CA ARG A 566 37.05 8.96 10.19
C ARG A 566 36.34 7.84 9.43
N SER A 567 35.46 7.12 10.12
CA SER A 567 34.56 6.16 9.46
C SER A 567 33.54 6.89 8.58
N GLY A 568 32.78 6.15 7.76
CA GLY A 568 31.60 6.73 7.12
C GLY A 568 30.52 7.13 8.14
N ALA A 569 29.52 7.86 7.64
CA ALA A 569 28.23 8.02 8.29
C ALA A 569 27.20 7.24 7.48
N TYR A 570 26.43 6.42 8.17
CA TYR A 570 25.60 5.38 7.57
C TYR A 570 24.16 5.60 8.03
N THR A 571 23.23 5.73 7.08
CA THR A 571 21.81 5.97 7.37
C THR A 571 20.92 4.83 6.92
N VAL A 572 19.79 4.64 7.59
CA VAL A 572 18.67 3.82 7.13
C VAL A 572 17.37 4.54 7.47
N THR A 573 16.51 4.70 6.47
CA THR A 573 15.17 5.27 6.59
C THR A 573 14.18 4.20 6.18
N ALA A 574 13.19 3.92 7.04
CA ALA A 574 12.21 2.88 6.76
C ALA A 574 11.35 3.23 5.53
N LEU A 575 10.81 4.45 5.50
CA LEU A 575 9.94 4.94 4.44
C LEU A 575 10.27 6.40 4.08
N ARG A 576 10.47 6.66 2.80
CA ARG A 576 10.70 7.99 2.23
C ARG A 576 9.61 8.30 1.22
N ILE A 577 8.91 9.41 1.41
CA ILE A 577 7.81 9.85 0.55
C ILE A 577 8.18 11.21 -0.03
N ARG A 578 8.20 11.34 -1.35
CA ARG A 578 8.56 12.58 -2.05
C ARG A 578 7.46 13.00 -3.03
N LEU A 579 7.13 14.28 -3.01
CA LEU A 579 6.24 14.90 -3.99
C LEU A 579 7.06 15.49 -5.14
N LEU A 580 6.76 15.04 -6.35
CA LEU A 580 7.45 15.43 -7.57
C LEU A 580 6.95 16.81 -8.04
N SER A 581 7.90 17.73 -8.20
CA SER A 581 7.83 19.20 -8.10
C SER A 581 6.93 19.99 -9.08
N ALA A 582 6.03 19.37 -9.84
CA ALA A 582 5.33 20.08 -10.91
C ALA A 582 4.23 21.07 -10.44
N LEU A 583 3.77 20.97 -9.19
CA LEU A 583 2.59 21.72 -8.69
C LEU A 583 2.84 22.50 -7.39
N LEU A 584 4.04 22.43 -6.80
CA LEU A 584 4.36 23.10 -5.54
C LEU A 584 5.06 24.45 -5.80
N PRO A 585 4.50 25.59 -5.34
CA PRO A 585 5.10 26.91 -5.56
C PRO A 585 6.48 27.13 -4.92
N THR A 586 6.87 26.29 -3.95
CA THR A 586 8.00 26.56 -3.03
C THR A 586 9.06 25.45 -2.93
N GLY A 587 9.13 24.52 -3.88
CA GLY A 587 10.19 23.50 -3.97
C GLY A 587 9.73 22.07 -3.66
N THR A 588 10.69 21.13 -3.62
CA THR A 588 10.44 19.70 -3.39
C THR A 588 9.91 19.46 -1.97
N ALA A 589 8.68 18.94 -1.86
CA ALA A 589 8.16 18.47 -0.58
C ALA A 589 8.46 16.97 -0.40
N GLY A 590 8.80 16.58 0.81
CA GLY A 590 9.19 15.21 1.11
C GLY A 590 9.34 14.96 2.59
N ILE A 591 8.99 13.75 3.00
CA ILE A 591 9.04 13.28 4.37
C ILE A 591 9.85 11.99 4.42
N ASP A 592 10.77 11.91 5.37
CA ASP A 592 11.48 10.69 5.74
C ASP A 592 10.94 10.23 7.10
N LEU A 593 10.51 8.97 7.17
CA LEU A 593 9.92 8.35 8.35
C LEU A 593 10.83 7.25 8.91
N ALA A 594 11.03 7.27 10.23
CA ALA A 594 11.95 6.43 11.00
C ALA A 594 13.34 6.38 10.37
N LYS A 595 14.12 7.45 10.54
CA LYS A 595 15.51 7.56 10.08
C LYS A 595 16.48 7.35 11.24
N SER A 596 17.43 6.45 11.03
CA SER A 596 18.51 6.14 11.97
C SER A 596 19.86 6.35 11.30
N THR A 597 20.76 7.07 11.96
CA THR A 597 22.10 7.40 11.47
C THR A 597 23.15 7.02 12.49
N VAL A 598 24.17 6.28 12.05
CA VAL A 598 25.32 5.91 12.88
C VAL A 598 26.62 6.37 12.26
N GLY A 599 27.54 6.73 13.15
CA GLY A 599 28.81 7.30 12.78
C GLY A 599 28.67 8.79 12.40
N PRO A 600 29.80 9.43 12.11
CA PRO A 600 31.13 8.84 12.07
C PRO A 600 31.74 8.55 13.45
N ALA A 601 32.59 7.53 13.52
CA ALA A 601 33.61 7.35 14.54
C ALA A 601 34.92 7.98 14.05
N VAL A 602 35.57 8.75 14.92
CA VAL A 602 36.78 9.51 14.59
C VAL A 602 37.84 9.25 15.65
N ILE A 603 39.07 8.95 15.22
CA ILE A 603 40.22 8.83 16.10
C ILE A 603 41.35 9.76 15.64
N ASP A 604 41.96 10.48 16.59
CA ASP A 604 43.15 11.32 16.38
C ASP A 604 44.40 10.46 16.54
N LEU A 605 45.12 10.25 15.43
CA LEU A 605 46.30 9.38 15.40
C LEU A 605 47.51 9.99 16.13
N ARG A 606 47.46 11.27 16.51
CA ARG A 606 48.54 11.92 17.28
C ARG A 606 48.49 11.56 18.77
N ARG A 607 47.30 11.26 19.30
CA ARG A 607 47.08 11.01 20.74
C ARG A 607 47.37 9.57 21.16
N THR A 608 47.34 8.61 20.25
CA THR A 608 47.54 7.18 20.54
C THR A 608 49.01 6.78 20.74
N SER A 609 49.95 7.74 20.78
CA SER A 609 51.40 7.50 20.93
C SER A 609 51.88 7.37 22.37
N THR A 610 51.02 7.55 23.38
CA THR A 610 51.44 7.36 24.79
C THR A 610 51.36 5.88 25.17
N SER A 611 52.36 5.09 24.80
CA SER A 611 52.60 3.79 25.43
C SER A 611 52.99 4.02 26.90
N PRO A 612 52.42 3.28 27.87
CA PRO A 612 53.06 3.19 29.18
C PRO A 612 54.41 2.48 29.00
N SER A 613 55.43 3.04 29.64
CA SER A 613 56.80 2.53 29.67
C SER A 613 56.92 1.25 30.46
#